data_AF-A0AA36GGM1-F1
#
_entry.id   AF-A0AA36GGM1-F1
#
_cell.length_a   1.000
_cell.length_b   1.000
_cell.length_c   1.000
_cell.angle_alpha   90.00
_cell.angle_beta   90.00
_cell.angle_gamma   90.00
#
_symmetry.space_group_name_H-M   'P 1'
#
loop_
_entity.id
_entity.type
_entity.pdbx_description
1 polymer ?
#
loop_
_entity_poly.entity_id
_entity_poly.type
_entity_poly.pdbx_seq_one_letter_code
_entity_poly.pdbx_strand_id
1 'polypeptide(L)'
;MTEDYLDRPMQTHRTYKVCSHGPVDIYYIPDKESHPGSKFAFQVQSCWEPLICSTASCYTRVICQSDVPIFVPATAHVWVEGKNVAVYTPLSSRVVVNQEESESRVRMKPRSPSIPDEGIVVIYAADMRKFNEWIQVVVTDNMTVYCQGGSSVYFSKYSSATVYQILKNVV
;
A
#
# COMPACT_ATOMS: atom_id res chain seq x y z
N MET A 1 -11.17 12.02 -19.30
CA MET A 1 -9.96 12.55 -18.66
C MET A 1 -9.61 11.60 -17.53
N THR A 2 -8.66 10.71 -17.77
CA THR A 2 -8.05 9.87 -16.71
C THR A 2 -7.26 10.81 -15.82
N GLU A 3 -7.70 11.00 -14.59
CA GLU A 3 -6.91 11.74 -13.61
C GLU A 3 -5.60 11.00 -13.40
N ASP A 4 -4.47 11.60 -13.77
CA ASP A 4 -3.17 11.04 -13.42
C ASP A 4 -2.98 11.17 -11.91
N TYR A 5 -2.99 9.99 -11.29
CA TYR A 5 -2.66 9.68 -9.92
C TYR A 5 -1.14 9.78 -9.74
N LEU A 6 -0.66 10.06 -8.52
CA LEU A 6 0.76 10.19 -8.20
C LEU A 6 1.66 9.29 -9.07
N ASP A 7 2.66 9.89 -9.71
CA ASP A 7 3.55 9.14 -10.60
C ASP A 7 4.22 8.01 -9.83
N ARG A 8 4.13 6.81 -10.41
CA ARG A 8 4.79 5.64 -9.86
C ARG A 8 6.30 5.89 -9.88
N PRO A 9 7.04 5.60 -8.78
CA PRO A 9 8.49 5.67 -8.80
C PRO A 9 9.04 4.87 -9.99
N MET A 10 9.90 5.52 -10.78
CA MET A 10 10.40 4.94 -12.02
C MET A 10 11.43 3.85 -11.70
N GLN A 11 11.22 2.64 -12.23
CA GLN A 11 12.23 1.59 -12.11
C GLN A 11 13.50 2.00 -12.83
N THR A 12 14.64 1.78 -12.18
CA THR A 12 15.97 1.97 -12.76
C THR A 12 16.70 0.63 -12.90
N HIS A 13 17.87 0.63 -13.52
CA HIS A 13 18.74 -0.55 -13.60
C HIS A 13 19.21 -1.08 -12.22
N ARG A 14 19.03 -0.29 -11.15
CA ARG A 14 19.37 -0.67 -9.76
C ARG A 14 18.20 -1.28 -9.00
N THR A 15 17.03 -1.42 -9.64
CA THR A 15 15.84 -1.96 -8.99
C THR A 15 16.01 -3.44 -8.67
N TYR A 16 15.75 -3.82 -7.42
CA TYR A 16 15.84 -5.20 -6.97
C TYR A 16 14.46 -5.82 -6.80
N LYS A 17 14.29 -7.05 -7.30
CA LYS A 17 13.08 -7.83 -7.06
C LYS A 17 13.13 -8.40 -5.65
N VAL A 18 12.16 -8.01 -4.80
CA VAL A 18 12.06 -8.49 -3.41
C VAL A 18 11.27 -9.78 -3.35
N CYS A 19 10.08 -9.79 -3.95
CA CYS A 19 9.18 -10.95 -3.98
C CYS A 19 8.28 -10.88 -5.21
N SER A 20 7.75 -12.03 -5.63
CA SER A 20 6.79 -12.14 -6.72
C SER A 20 5.98 -13.40 -6.54
N HIS A 21 4.67 -13.24 -6.53
CA HIS A 21 3.74 -14.32 -6.31
C HIS A 21 2.36 -13.98 -6.90
N GLY A 22 1.96 -14.74 -7.93
CA GLY A 22 0.67 -14.57 -8.58
C GLY A 22 0.49 -13.15 -9.15
N PRO A 23 -0.58 -12.42 -8.79
CA PRO A 23 -0.87 -11.10 -9.35
C PRO A 23 -0.06 -9.96 -8.71
N VAL A 24 0.93 -10.27 -7.87
CA VAL A 24 1.72 -9.29 -7.12
C VAL A 24 3.21 -9.46 -7.42
N ASP A 25 3.86 -8.33 -7.73
CA ASP A 25 5.31 -8.18 -7.71
C ASP A 25 5.72 -7.07 -6.74
N ILE A 26 6.81 -7.27 -6.02
CA ILE A 26 7.36 -6.32 -5.05
C ILE A 26 8.80 -6.03 -5.43
N TYR A 27 9.10 -4.76 -5.68
CA TYR A 27 10.43 -4.29 -6.02
C TYR A 27 10.92 -3.27 -5.00
N TYR A 28 12.23 -3.17 -4.85
CA TYR A 28 12.89 -2.17 -4.04
C TYR A 28 13.77 -1.29 -4.92
N ILE A 29 13.61 0.03 -4.79
CA ILE A 29 14.47 1.03 -5.41
C ILE A 29 15.45 1.49 -4.33
N PRO A 30 16.75 1.15 -4.43
CA PRO A 30 17.72 1.44 -3.39
C PRO A 30 18.12 2.92 -3.35
N ASP A 31 18.43 3.43 -2.14
CA ASP A 31 19.02 4.75 -1.90
C ASP A 31 20.55 4.77 -2.08
N LYS A 32 21.20 3.59 -2.04
CA LYS A 32 22.65 3.39 -2.16
C LYS A 32 22.97 2.09 -2.90
N GLU A 33 24.20 1.94 -3.39
CA GLU A 33 24.63 0.73 -4.13
C GLU A 33 24.66 -0.56 -3.30
N SER A 34 24.47 -0.49 -1.98
CA SER A 34 24.48 -1.67 -1.11
C SER A 34 23.11 -2.37 -1.08
N HIS A 35 23.08 -3.66 -1.39
CA HIS A 35 21.90 -4.51 -1.17
C HIS A 35 21.56 -4.56 0.33
N PRO A 36 20.34 -4.16 0.74
CA PRO A 36 19.92 -4.32 2.12
C PRO A 36 19.38 -5.73 2.31
N GLY A 37 20.28 -6.72 2.41
CA GLY A 37 19.94 -8.15 2.49
C GLY A 37 19.08 -8.57 3.70
N SER A 38 18.60 -7.63 4.52
CA SER A 38 17.84 -7.91 5.75
C SER A 38 16.81 -6.83 6.13
N LYS A 39 16.49 -5.87 5.26
CA LYS A 39 15.54 -4.80 5.62
C LYS A 39 14.07 -5.15 5.35
N PHE A 40 13.81 -6.21 4.59
CA PHE A 40 12.48 -6.50 4.08
C PHE A 40 11.83 -7.66 4.83
N ALA A 41 10.62 -7.42 5.33
CA ALA A 41 9.72 -8.43 5.86
C ALA A 41 8.39 -8.28 5.13
N PHE A 42 8.24 -9.04 4.04
CA PHE A 42 7.00 -9.11 3.27
C PHE A 42 6.51 -10.55 3.21
N GLN A 43 5.23 -10.75 3.43
CA GLN A 43 4.57 -12.04 3.25
C GLN A 43 3.43 -11.87 2.25
N VAL A 44 3.45 -12.66 1.18
CA VAL A 44 2.30 -12.78 0.27
C VAL A 44 1.49 -14.00 0.69
N GLN A 45 0.25 -13.76 1.10
CA GLN A 45 -0.73 -14.80 1.41
C GLN A 45 -1.80 -14.78 0.32
N SER A 46 -2.01 -15.93 -0.31
CA SER A 46 -3.04 -16.07 -1.31
C SER A 46 -3.89 -17.29 -0.99
N CYS A 47 -5.21 -17.11 -0.98
CA CYS A 47 -6.16 -18.21 -0.89
C CYS A 47 -6.79 -18.40 -2.25
N TRP A 48 -6.22 -19.35 -3.00
CA TRP A 48 -6.73 -19.82 -4.28
C TRP A 48 -7.14 -21.29 -4.11
N GLU A 49 -8.12 -21.56 -3.25
CA GLU A 49 -8.69 -22.90 -3.20
C GLU A 49 -9.82 -22.98 -4.23
N PRO A 50 -9.72 -23.85 -5.26
CA PRO A 50 -10.87 -24.18 -6.10
C PRO A 50 -11.78 -25.09 -5.28
N LEU A 51 -12.43 -24.53 -4.26
CA LEU A 51 -13.50 -25.22 -3.60
C LEU A 51 -14.69 -25.16 -4.56
N ILE A 52 -14.88 -26.26 -5.29
CA ILE A 52 -16.04 -26.55 -6.15
C ILE A 52 -17.39 -26.31 -5.42
N CYS A 53 -17.38 -26.09 -4.10
CA CYS A 53 -18.54 -25.76 -3.28
C CYS A 53 -18.33 -24.61 -2.28
N SER A 54 -17.28 -23.78 -2.39
CA SER A 54 -17.14 -22.60 -1.52
C SER A 54 -17.68 -21.35 -2.19
N THR A 55 -18.53 -20.63 -1.47
CA THR A 55 -19.01 -19.29 -1.83
C THR A 55 -18.02 -18.19 -1.40
N ALA A 56 -16.86 -18.54 -0.86
CA ALA A 56 -15.87 -17.56 -0.42
C ALA A 56 -15.09 -17.00 -1.61
N SER A 57 -15.08 -15.68 -1.76
CA SER A 57 -14.24 -15.00 -2.75
C SER A 57 -12.75 -15.26 -2.48
N CYS A 58 -11.99 -15.55 -3.52
CA CYS A 58 -10.53 -15.63 -3.41
C CYS A 58 -9.95 -14.27 -3.00
N TYR A 59 -8.75 -14.30 -2.41
CA TYR A 59 -8.05 -13.08 -2.04
C TYR A 59 -6.55 -13.23 -2.17
N THR A 60 -5.88 -12.10 -2.42
CA THR A 60 -4.44 -11.97 -2.30
C THR A 60 -4.12 -10.85 -1.31
N ARG A 61 -3.29 -11.16 -0.31
CA ARG A 61 -2.87 -10.24 0.74
C ARG A 61 -1.36 -10.12 0.75
N VAL A 62 -0.86 -8.89 0.79
CA VAL A 62 0.54 -8.55 0.98
C VAL A 62 0.67 -7.97 2.37
N ILE A 63 1.33 -8.68 3.29
CA ILE A 63 1.60 -8.20 4.63
C ILE A 63 2.98 -7.55 4.63
N CYS A 64 3.03 -6.26 4.91
CA CYS A 64 4.25 -5.48 4.99
C CYS A 64 4.63 -5.28 6.47
N GLN A 65 5.85 -5.67 6.85
CA GLN A 65 6.34 -5.65 8.24
C GLN A 65 7.73 -5.00 8.36
N SER A 66 8.04 -4.04 7.48
CA SER A 66 9.33 -3.36 7.38
C SER A 66 9.18 -1.86 7.65
N ASP A 67 10.22 -1.22 8.17
CA ASP A 67 10.31 0.23 8.32
C ASP A 67 10.55 0.97 6.98
N VAL A 68 10.84 0.23 5.91
CA VAL A 68 11.03 0.80 4.57
C VAL A 68 9.70 1.32 4.03
N PRO A 69 9.64 2.58 3.55
CA PRO A 69 8.43 3.11 2.95
C PRO A 69 7.95 2.28 1.75
N ILE A 70 6.63 2.16 1.60
CA ILE A 70 6.02 1.42 0.50
C ILE A 70 5.19 2.35 -0.40
N PHE A 71 5.17 2.07 -1.69
CA PHE A 71 4.26 2.66 -2.68
C PHE A 71 3.24 1.60 -3.10
N VAL A 72 1.96 1.93 -2.96
CA VAL A 72 0.81 1.04 -3.20
C VAL A 72 0.04 1.52 -4.44
N PRO A 73 -0.19 0.64 -5.43
CA PRO A 73 -0.87 1.01 -6.67
C PRO A 73 -2.38 1.17 -6.46
N ALA A 74 -3.04 1.87 -7.38
CA ALA A 74 -4.48 2.12 -7.35
C ALA A 74 -5.35 0.85 -7.38
N THR A 75 -4.79 -0.26 -7.87
CA THR A 75 -5.44 -1.57 -7.98
C THR A 75 -5.50 -2.34 -6.67
N ALA A 76 -4.86 -1.85 -5.61
CA ALA A 76 -4.80 -2.51 -4.31
C ALA A 76 -5.41 -1.65 -3.18
N HIS A 77 -6.10 -2.29 -2.25
CA HIS A 77 -6.64 -1.65 -1.04
C HIS A 77 -5.64 -1.70 0.10
N VAL A 78 -5.56 -0.62 0.89
CA VAL A 78 -4.67 -0.57 2.06
C VAL A 78 -5.47 -0.88 3.32
N TRP A 79 -4.94 -1.78 4.14
CA TRP A 79 -5.45 -2.13 5.46
C TRP A 79 -4.39 -1.80 6.50
N VAL A 80 -4.68 -0.83 7.35
CA VAL A 80 -3.79 -0.41 8.43
C VAL A 80 -4.15 -1.22 9.68
N GLU A 81 -3.29 -2.18 10.02
CA GLU A 81 -3.41 -2.98 11.24
C GLU A 81 -2.49 -2.47 12.34
N GLY A 82 -1.38 -1.84 11.97
CA GLY A 82 -0.38 -1.35 12.91
C GLY A 82 -0.65 0.01 13.56
N LYS A 83 0.27 0.38 14.44
CA LYS A 83 0.33 1.64 15.19
C LYS A 83 1.39 2.56 14.61
N ASN A 84 1.19 3.87 14.78
CA ASN A 84 2.08 4.93 14.32
C ASN A 84 2.36 4.88 12.81
N VAL A 85 1.37 4.50 12.02
CA VAL A 85 1.50 4.41 10.56
C VAL A 85 1.32 5.78 9.92
N ALA A 86 2.20 6.15 9.00
CA ALA A 86 2.03 7.32 8.16
C ALA A 86 1.42 6.90 6.81
N VAL A 87 0.22 7.39 6.49
CA VAL A 87 -0.46 7.10 5.22
C VAL A 87 -0.56 8.36 4.39
N TYR A 88 0.06 8.37 3.23
CA TYR A 88 0.03 9.45 2.25
C TYR A 88 -0.92 9.06 1.14
N THR A 89 -2.04 9.78 1.04
CA THR A 89 -3.13 9.39 0.14
C THR A 89 -3.69 10.61 -0.59
N PRO A 90 -3.89 10.55 -1.92
CA PRO A 90 -4.57 11.60 -2.65
C PRO A 90 -6.02 11.78 -2.19
N LEU A 91 -6.58 12.97 -2.42
CA LEU A 91 -8.00 13.27 -2.15
C LEU A 91 -8.98 12.32 -2.87
N SER A 92 -8.58 11.72 -3.99
CA SER A 92 -9.36 10.74 -4.74
C SER A 92 -9.47 9.37 -4.04
N SER A 93 -8.75 9.16 -2.94
CA SER A 93 -8.76 7.89 -2.20
C SER A 93 -9.83 7.92 -1.12
N ARG A 94 -10.53 6.79 -0.95
CA ARG A 94 -11.56 6.66 0.09
C ARG A 94 -10.93 6.24 1.41
N VAL A 95 -10.93 7.13 2.40
CA VAL A 95 -10.49 6.82 3.76
C VAL A 95 -11.69 6.31 4.57
N VAL A 96 -11.65 5.06 5.00
CA VAL A 96 -12.73 4.39 5.73
C VAL A 96 -12.33 4.22 7.19
N VAL A 97 -12.80 5.13 8.04
CA VAL A 97 -12.58 5.10 9.49
C VAL A 97 -13.88 4.73 10.19
N ASN A 98 -13.83 3.75 11.10
CA ASN A 98 -14.98 3.46 11.96
C ASN A 98 -15.05 4.51 13.07
N GLN A 99 -16.04 5.42 12.98
CA GLN A 99 -16.11 6.67 13.75
C GLN A 99 -16.31 6.44 15.26
N GLU A 100 -16.95 5.34 15.67
CA GLU A 100 -17.31 5.13 17.09
C GLU A 100 -16.11 4.77 18.00
N GLU A 101 -14.96 4.34 17.44
CA GLU A 101 -13.81 3.88 18.25
C GLU A 101 -12.45 4.50 17.85
N SER A 102 -12.35 5.18 16.70
CA SER A 102 -11.05 5.45 16.05
C SER A 102 -10.67 6.93 15.86
N GLU A 103 -11.54 7.89 16.20
CA GLU A 103 -11.29 9.32 15.93
C GLU A 103 -10.07 9.91 16.65
N SER A 104 -9.72 9.39 17.83
CA SER A 104 -8.51 9.83 18.54
C SER A 104 -7.20 9.24 17.97
N ARG A 105 -7.30 8.16 17.19
CA ARG A 105 -6.17 7.33 16.73
C ARG A 105 -5.78 7.58 15.28
N VAL A 106 -6.74 8.00 14.46
CA VAL A 106 -6.52 8.34 13.05
C VAL A 106 -6.58 9.86 12.90
N ARG A 107 -5.43 10.48 12.66
CA ARG A 107 -5.33 11.94 12.51
C ARG A 107 -5.20 12.30 11.04
N MET A 108 -6.15 13.07 10.52
CA MET A 108 -6.07 13.59 9.15
C MET A 108 -5.35 14.93 9.13
N LYS A 109 -4.38 15.10 8.23
CA LYS A 109 -3.64 16.36 8.04
C LYS A 109 -3.46 16.63 6.54
N PRO A 110 -3.74 17.85 6.06
CA PRO A 110 -3.33 18.22 4.71
C PRO A 110 -1.79 18.32 4.65
N ARG A 111 -1.18 17.77 3.59
CA ARG A 111 0.26 17.94 3.33
C ARG A 111 0.51 17.77 1.83
N SER A 112 1.55 18.41 1.31
CA SER A 112 2.05 18.19 -0.05
C SER A 112 3.46 17.58 0.01
N PRO A 113 3.62 16.30 0.41
CA PRO A 113 4.92 15.66 0.48
C PRO A 113 5.32 15.13 -0.90
N SER A 114 6.63 15.16 -1.19
CA SER A 114 7.21 14.41 -2.29
C SER A 114 7.25 12.92 -1.95
N ILE A 115 6.92 12.08 -2.92
CA ILE A 115 7.18 10.64 -2.84
C ILE A 115 8.69 10.44 -3.00
N PRO A 116 9.33 9.59 -2.20
CA PRO A 116 10.72 9.23 -2.42
C PRO A 116 10.89 8.51 -3.77
N ASP A 117 11.84 8.95 -4.59
CA ASP A 117 12.24 8.25 -5.82
C ASP A 117 13.11 7.02 -5.53
N GLU A 118 13.77 7.00 -4.37
CA GLU A 118 14.68 5.95 -3.91
C GLU A 118 14.43 5.61 -2.43
N GLY A 119 14.99 4.50 -1.95
CA GLY A 119 14.79 4.02 -0.58
C GLY A 119 13.36 3.53 -0.33
N ILE A 120 12.64 3.17 -1.38
CA ILE A 120 11.21 2.86 -1.36
C ILE A 120 10.95 1.47 -1.97
N VAL A 121 9.98 0.76 -1.42
CA VAL A 121 9.44 -0.47 -1.99
C VAL A 121 8.22 -0.14 -2.84
N VAL A 122 8.19 -0.62 -4.08
CA VAL A 122 7.08 -0.42 -5.01
C VAL A 122 6.33 -1.74 -5.19
N ILE A 123 5.05 -1.73 -4.85
CA ILE A 123 4.15 -2.86 -5.08
C ILE A 123 3.51 -2.70 -6.47
N TYR A 124 3.58 -3.77 -7.26
CA TYR A 124 2.84 -3.92 -8.49
C TYR A 124 1.77 -4.97 -8.27
N ALA A 125 0.55 -4.64 -8.67
CA ALA A 125 -0.63 -5.45 -8.44
C ALA A 125 -1.48 -5.44 -9.70
N ALA A 126 -1.81 -6.62 -10.23
CA ALA A 126 -2.74 -6.75 -11.34
C ALA A 126 -4.14 -6.24 -10.95
N ASP A 127 -4.92 -5.79 -11.94
CA ASP A 127 -6.30 -5.40 -11.70
C ASP A 127 -7.19 -6.66 -11.60
N MET A 128 -7.42 -7.09 -10.36
CA MET A 128 -8.20 -8.30 -10.05
C MET A 128 -9.72 -8.09 -10.03
N ARG A 129 -10.19 -6.85 -10.26
CA ARG A 129 -11.63 -6.53 -10.22
C ARG A 129 -12.44 -7.32 -11.23
N LYS A 130 -11.83 -7.67 -12.38
CA LYS A 130 -12.45 -8.51 -13.42
C LYS A 130 -12.82 -9.91 -12.94
N PHE A 131 -12.17 -10.38 -11.88
CA PHE A 131 -12.41 -11.68 -11.25
C PHE A 131 -13.26 -11.58 -9.98
N ASN A 132 -13.82 -10.40 -9.69
CA ASN A 132 -14.51 -10.11 -8.42
C ASN A 132 -13.62 -10.34 -7.17
N GLU A 133 -12.33 -10.08 -7.34
CA GLU A 133 -11.31 -10.22 -6.31
C GLU A 133 -10.57 -8.90 -6.11
N TRP A 134 -9.87 -8.79 -4.98
CA TRP A 134 -9.04 -7.63 -4.68
C TRP A 134 -7.71 -8.02 -4.05
N ILE A 135 -6.73 -7.15 -4.26
CA ILE A 135 -5.44 -7.23 -3.58
C ILE A 135 -5.48 -6.33 -2.35
N GLN A 136 -5.18 -6.91 -1.21
CA GLN A 136 -5.08 -6.23 0.08
C GLN A 136 -3.60 -6.03 0.43
N VAL A 137 -3.21 -4.80 0.74
CA VAL A 137 -1.91 -4.49 1.34
C VAL A 137 -2.13 -4.21 2.83
N VAL A 138 -1.67 -5.11 3.69
CA VAL A 138 -1.69 -4.94 5.14
C VAL A 138 -0.41 -4.24 5.59
N VAL A 139 -0.59 -3.21 6.38
CA VAL A 139 0.48 -2.33 6.87
C VAL A 139 0.53 -2.41 8.39
N THR A 140 1.71 -2.74 8.92
CA THR A 140 1.93 -2.89 10.36
C THR A 140 2.63 -1.68 10.98
N ASP A 141 3.12 -1.85 12.21
CA ASP A 141 3.62 -0.76 13.05
C ASP A 141 4.75 0.06 12.40
N ASN A 142 4.74 1.36 12.65
CA ASN A 142 5.78 2.34 12.27
C ASN A 142 6.07 2.45 10.77
N MET A 143 5.17 1.96 9.92
CA MET A 143 5.34 2.00 8.48
C MET A 143 4.94 3.34 7.86
N THR A 144 5.55 3.64 6.71
CA THR A 144 5.16 4.74 5.82
C THR A 144 4.59 4.19 4.52
N VAL A 145 3.42 4.68 4.11
CA VAL A 145 2.67 4.19 2.95
C VAL A 145 2.33 5.34 2.03
N TYR A 146 2.65 5.22 0.75
CA TYR A 146 2.24 6.13 -0.31
C TYR A 146 1.22 5.43 -1.20
N CYS A 147 0.00 5.95 -1.26
CA CYS A 147 -1.04 5.44 -2.12
C CYS A 147 -1.02 6.20 -3.45
N GLN A 148 -0.99 5.48 -4.57
CA GLN A 148 -1.18 6.06 -5.89
C GLN A 148 -2.50 6.84 -5.97
N GLY A 149 -3.56 6.30 -5.37
CA GLY A 149 -4.90 6.89 -5.25
C GLY A 149 -5.97 6.05 -5.93
N GLY A 150 -7.24 6.39 -5.75
CA GLY A 150 -8.38 5.58 -6.23
C GLY A 150 -8.61 4.29 -5.43
N SER A 151 -7.68 3.94 -4.54
CA SER A 151 -7.81 2.87 -3.56
C SER A 151 -8.54 3.32 -2.29
N SER A 152 -9.08 2.35 -1.58
CA SER A 152 -9.63 2.54 -0.23
C SER A 152 -8.57 2.23 0.82
N VAL A 153 -8.53 3.05 1.87
CA VAL A 153 -7.70 2.85 3.07
C VAL A 153 -8.60 2.53 4.25
N TYR A 154 -8.42 1.35 4.84
CA TYR A 154 -9.17 0.84 5.98
C TYR A 154 -8.30 0.81 7.23
N PHE A 155 -8.91 1.06 8.39
CA PHE A 155 -8.23 1.06 9.68
C PHE A 155 -8.83 0.00 10.60
N SER A 156 -7.98 -0.85 11.16
CA SER A 156 -8.41 -1.81 12.18
C SER A 156 -8.72 -1.10 13.51
N LYS A 157 -9.52 -1.74 14.36
CA LYS A 157 -9.91 -1.23 15.69
C LYS A 157 -8.74 -0.76 16.55
N TYR A 158 -7.58 -1.43 16.47
CA TYR A 158 -6.42 -1.15 17.32
C TYR A 158 -5.30 -0.38 16.60
N SER A 159 -5.52 -0.02 15.34
CA SER A 159 -4.55 0.75 14.56
C SER A 159 -4.46 2.20 15.02
N SER A 160 -3.30 2.82 14.78
CA SER A 160 -3.13 4.26 14.89
C SER A 160 -2.33 4.79 13.70
N ALA A 161 -2.81 5.89 13.13
CA ALA A 161 -2.22 6.42 11.92
C ALA A 161 -2.35 7.93 11.81
N THR A 162 -1.40 8.54 11.10
CA THR A 162 -1.57 9.89 10.56
C THR A 162 -1.80 9.78 9.06
N VAL A 163 -2.97 10.21 8.62
CA VAL A 163 -3.34 10.26 7.21
C VAL A 163 -3.03 11.64 6.67
N TYR A 164 -2.03 11.71 5.80
CA TYR A 164 -1.67 12.88 5.05
C TYR A 164 -2.44 12.91 3.74
N GLN A 165 -3.43 13.80 3.65
CA GLN A 165 -4.14 14.04 2.39
C GLN A 165 -3.26 14.88 1.47
N ILE A 166 -2.87 14.28 0.34
CA ILE A 166 -2.06 14.93 -0.68
C ILE A 166 -2.98 15.82 -1.52
N LEU A 167 -2.78 17.12 -1.38
CA LEU A 167 -3.35 18.13 -2.26
C LEU A 167 -2.54 18.06 -3.56
N LYS A 168 -3.20 17.82 -4.70
CA LYS A 168 -2.56 17.75 -6.03
C LYS A 168 -1.57 18.91 -6.16
N ASN A 169 -0.37 18.64 -6.67
CA ASN A 169 0.46 19.72 -7.20
C ASN A 169 -0.36 20.39 -8.31
N VAL A 170 -0.81 21.61 -8.05
CA VAL A 170 -1.30 22.51 -9.09
C VAL A 170 -0.05 22.90 -9.86
N VAL A 171 0.22 22.19 -10.95
CA VAL A 171 1.07 22.68 -12.04
C VAL A 171 0.13 23.06 -13.17
#